data_AF-A0AAI9XZA6-F1
#
_entry.id   AF-A0AAI9XZA6-F1
#
_cell.length_a   1.000
_cell.length_b   1.000
_cell.length_c   1.000
_cell.angle_alpha   90.00
_cell.angle_beta   90.00
_cell.angle_gamma   90.00
#
_symmetry.space_group_name_H-M   'P 1'
#
loop_
_entity.id
_entity.type
_entity.pdbx_description
1 polymer ?
#
loop_
_entity_poly.entity_id
_entity_poly.type
_entity_poly.pdbx_seq_one_letter_code
_entity_poly.pdbx_strand_id
1 'polypeptide(L)'
;MGTTRDKLEGRPERAGDPAHIDIELATTTRSATVADLKQQQEQQHIGTLDRKLKSRHVQFLALSGAIGTGLFVGSGQVLSLAGPLSAFICYAVTGFNLYCVINCLGEMAAWLPIPGAVPIFAARFVDPALGFTLGWNYWYQFAIGVPIEVTVSVVILDYWDHAIPQAALITIFLWSS
;
A
#
# COMPACT_ATOMS: atom_id res chain seq x y z
N MET A 1 9.13 16.91 -85.94
CA MET A 1 9.02 17.24 -84.49
C MET A 1 9.05 15.90 -83.76
N GLY A 2 10.22 15.29 -83.62
CA GLY A 2 11.14 15.48 -82.48
C GLY A 2 10.68 14.55 -81.34
N THR A 3 11.32 13.39 -81.14
CA THR A 3 12.34 13.17 -80.07
C THR A 3 11.63 12.89 -78.73
N THR A 4 11.71 11.75 -78.02
CA THR A 4 12.80 10.82 -77.68
C THR A 4 12.12 9.61 -76.99
N ARG A 5 12.26 8.38 -77.49
CA ARG A 5 13.03 7.30 -76.84
C ARG A 5 13.56 7.56 -75.41
N ASP A 6 13.37 6.51 -74.62
CA ASP A 6 14.24 5.99 -73.56
C ASP A 6 14.05 6.41 -72.10
N LYS A 7 14.07 5.34 -71.28
CA LYS A 7 14.26 5.24 -69.83
C LYS A 7 13.10 5.63 -68.92
N LEU A 8 12.23 4.65 -68.67
CA LEU A 8 11.98 4.07 -67.33
C LEU A 8 11.56 2.60 -67.57
N GLU A 9 12.43 1.77 -68.14
CA GLU A 9 13.28 0.83 -67.38
C GLU A 9 12.53 0.19 -66.20
N GLY A 10 12.31 -1.12 -66.33
CA GLY A 10 11.52 -1.90 -65.39
C GLY A 10 12.03 -1.83 -63.95
N ARG A 11 11.08 -1.84 -63.03
CA ARG A 11 11.29 -2.44 -61.71
C ARG A 11 10.18 -3.46 -61.47
N PRO A 12 10.44 -4.76 -61.56
CA PRO A 12 9.70 -5.71 -60.74
C PRO A 12 10.05 -5.43 -59.26
N GLU A 13 9.10 -5.76 -58.39
CA GLU A 13 9.26 -5.86 -56.92
C GLU A 13 9.49 -4.56 -56.12
N ARG A 14 8.58 -4.31 -55.17
CA ARG A 14 8.75 -4.87 -53.82
C ARG A 14 7.38 -5.28 -53.28
N ALA A 15 7.13 -6.58 -53.24
CA ALA A 15 6.36 -7.15 -52.13
C ALA A 15 6.91 -6.49 -50.85
N GLY A 16 6.01 -5.99 -49.98
CA GLY A 16 6.41 -5.35 -48.73
C GLY A 16 7.54 -6.16 -48.10
N ASP A 17 8.73 -5.57 -48.08
CA ASP A 17 9.97 -6.25 -47.73
C ASP A 17 9.74 -6.91 -46.36
N PRO A 18 9.69 -8.25 -46.27
CA PRO A 18 9.34 -8.93 -45.02
C PRO A 18 10.30 -8.52 -43.89
N ALA A 19 11.52 -8.15 -44.25
CA ALA A 19 12.53 -7.65 -43.32
C ALA A 19 12.14 -6.36 -42.58
N HIS A 20 11.35 -5.46 -43.16
CA HIS A 20 11.02 -4.18 -42.52
C HIS A 20 9.93 -4.29 -41.45
N ILE A 21 8.93 -5.17 -41.65
CA ILE A 21 7.85 -5.43 -40.68
C ILE A 21 8.40 -6.22 -39.48
N ASP A 22 9.32 -7.16 -39.75
CA ASP A 22 9.98 -7.96 -38.73
C ASP A 22 10.85 -7.09 -37.80
N ILE A 23 11.47 -6.03 -38.31
CA ILE A 23 12.28 -5.10 -37.50
C ILE A 23 11.40 -4.27 -36.57
N GLU A 24 10.22 -3.81 -36.99
CA GLU A 24 9.32 -3.02 -36.14
C GLU A 24 8.64 -3.89 -35.07
N LEU A 25 8.26 -5.13 -35.43
CA LEU A 25 7.74 -6.12 -34.49
C LEU A 25 8.82 -6.58 -33.51
N ALA A 26 10.06 -6.80 -33.96
CA ALA A 26 11.20 -7.14 -33.11
C ALA A 26 11.66 -5.96 -32.23
N THR A 27 11.55 -4.71 -32.70
CA THR A 27 11.90 -3.51 -31.93
C THR A 27 10.83 -3.20 -30.86
N THR A 28 9.55 -3.42 -31.18
CA THR A 28 8.44 -3.31 -30.23
C THR A 28 8.48 -4.43 -29.20
N THR A 29 8.74 -5.68 -29.62
CA THR A 29 8.89 -6.83 -28.73
C THR A 29 10.12 -6.67 -27.85
N ARG A 30 11.27 -6.22 -28.39
CA ARG A 30 12.44 -5.87 -27.57
C ARG A 30 12.07 -4.77 -26.57
N SER A 31 11.46 -3.67 -26.99
CA SER A 31 11.12 -2.54 -26.11
C SER A 31 10.18 -2.92 -24.98
N ALA A 32 9.16 -3.75 -25.26
CA ALA A 32 8.30 -4.33 -24.23
C ALA A 32 9.11 -5.23 -23.28
N THR A 33 9.96 -6.10 -23.82
CA THR A 33 10.79 -7.01 -23.01
C THR A 33 11.83 -6.24 -22.18
N VAL A 34 12.46 -5.16 -22.68
CA VAL A 34 13.41 -4.37 -21.87
C VAL A 34 12.70 -3.50 -20.84
N ALA A 35 11.47 -3.05 -21.09
CA ALA A 35 10.65 -2.36 -20.11
C ALA A 35 10.23 -3.33 -18.98
N ASP A 36 9.79 -4.54 -19.33
CA ASP A 36 9.45 -5.60 -18.38
C ASP A 36 10.69 -6.06 -17.60
N LEU A 37 11.84 -6.20 -18.25
CA LEU A 37 13.11 -6.56 -17.60
C LEU A 37 13.63 -5.43 -16.69
N LYS A 38 13.42 -4.15 -17.04
CA LYS A 38 13.73 -3.03 -16.16
C LYS A 38 12.79 -3.00 -14.95
N GLN A 39 11.49 -3.21 -15.15
CA GLN A 39 10.53 -3.31 -14.05
C GLN A 39 10.83 -4.51 -13.14
N GLN A 40 11.25 -5.65 -13.71
CA GLN A 40 11.71 -6.83 -12.96
C GLN A 40 13.06 -6.59 -12.26
N GLN A 41 14.02 -5.89 -12.87
CA GLN A 41 15.32 -5.59 -12.25
C GLN A 41 15.22 -4.54 -11.14
N GLU A 42 14.30 -3.58 -11.26
CA GLU A 42 14.01 -2.58 -10.23
C GLU A 42 13.24 -3.22 -9.05
N GLN A 43 12.40 -4.22 -9.34
CA GLN A 43 11.77 -5.09 -8.33
C GLN A 43 12.73 -6.12 -7.72
N GLN A 44 13.85 -6.46 -8.36
CA GLN A 44 14.88 -7.32 -7.75
C GLN A 44 15.84 -6.55 -6.81
N HIS A 45 15.79 -5.21 -6.80
CA HIS A 45 16.60 -4.37 -5.92
C HIS A 45 15.87 -3.82 -4.69
N ILE A 46 14.59 -4.15 -4.48
CA ILE A 46 13.97 -3.99 -3.15
C ILE A 46 14.65 -5.03 -2.25
N GLY A 47 15.68 -4.56 -1.56
CA GLY A 47 16.73 -5.37 -0.97
C GLY A 47 16.19 -6.58 -0.22
N THR A 48 16.95 -7.67 -0.29
CA THR A 48 16.84 -8.83 0.59
C THR A 48 16.94 -8.36 2.04
N LEU A 49 15.83 -7.86 2.61
CA LEU A 49 15.70 -7.56 4.02
C LEU A 49 15.75 -8.91 4.73
N ASP A 50 16.84 -9.14 5.45
CA ASP A 50 16.98 -10.27 6.34
C ASP A 50 15.80 -10.28 7.31
N ARG A 51 14.84 -11.18 7.08
CA ARG A 51 13.61 -11.30 7.85
C ARG A 51 13.96 -11.89 9.21
N LYS A 52 14.56 -11.07 10.08
CA LYS A 52 15.05 -11.48 11.41
C LYS A 52 13.94 -11.79 12.42
N LEU A 53 12.68 -11.50 12.09
CA LEU A 53 11.53 -11.73 12.97
C LEU A 53 10.71 -12.95 12.53
N LYS A 54 10.69 -13.96 13.41
CA LYS A 54 9.81 -15.14 13.29
C LYS A 54 8.35 -14.68 13.19
N SER A 55 7.58 -15.35 12.34
CA SER A 55 6.14 -15.07 12.13
C SER A 55 5.33 -14.96 13.43
N ARG A 56 5.70 -15.72 14.46
CA ARG A 56 5.09 -15.66 15.80
C ARG A 56 5.23 -14.29 16.48
N HIS A 57 6.37 -13.62 16.36
CA HIS A 57 6.60 -12.31 16.99
C HIS A 57 5.73 -11.23 16.34
N VAL A 58 5.57 -11.32 15.01
CA VAL A 58 4.73 -10.40 14.24
C VAL A 58 3.25 -10.59 14.59
N GLN A 59 2.81 -11.83 14.79
CA GLN A 59 1.46 -12.13 15.26
C GLN A 59 1.21 -11.60 16.67
N PHE A 60 2.17 -11.75 17.58
CA PHE A 60 2.05 -11.18 18.93
C PHE A 60 2.03 -9.65 18.93
N LEU A 61 2.79 -8.98 18.05
CA LEU A 61 2.73 -7.53 17.87
C LEU A 61 1.34 -7.07 17.40
N ALA A 62 0.76 -7.80 16.45
CA ALA A 62 -0.58 -7.51 15.95
C ALA A 62 -1.65 -7.68 17.06
N LEU A 63 -1.55 -8.75 17.86
CA LEU A 63 -2.45 -8.97 19.00
C LEU A 63 -2.30 -7.89 20.08
N SER A 64 -1.07 -7.46 20.40
CA SER A 64 -0.86 -6.48 21.46
C SER A 64 -1.44 -5.11 21.11
N GLY A 65 -1.36 -4.70 19.84
CA GLY A 65 -1.97 -3.44 19.39
C GLY A 65 -3.50 -3.47 19.43
N ALA A 66 -4.11 -4.58 18.99
CA ALA A 66 -5.56 -4.73 18.99
C ALA A 66 -6.15 -4.83 20.41
N ILE A 67 -5.47 -5.55 21.31
CA ILE A 67 -5.94 -5.74 22.69
C ILE A 67 -5.71 -4.48 23.53
N GLY A 68 -4.63 -3.72 23.31
CA GLY A 68 -4.22 -2.59 24.15
C GLY A 68 -5.18 -1.40 24.14
N THR A 69 -4.93 -0.40 23.30
CA THR A 69 -5.70 0.86 23.31
C THR A 69 -7.04 0.72 22.59
N GLY A 70 -7.09 0.00 21.46
CA GLY A 70 -8.30 -0.13 20.64
C GLY A 70 -9.47 -0.81 21.35
N LEU A 71 -9.20 -1.91 22.06
CA LEU A 71 -10.25 -2.62 22.80
C LEU A 71 -10.57 -1.92 24.13
N PHE A 72 -9.59 -1.59 24.97
CA PHE A 72 -9.88 -1.04 26.31
C PHE A 72 -10.38 0.42 26.27
N VAL A 73 -9.77 1.30 25.48
CA VAL A 73 -10.21 2.71 25.39
C VAL A 73 -11.51 2.81 24.59
N GLY A 74 -11.60 2.05 23.49
CA GLY A 74 -12.79 2.04 22.64
C GLY A 74 -14.02 1.41 23.29
N SER A 75 -13.88 0.24 23.92
CA SER A 75 -15.03 -0.45 24.52
C SER A 75 -15.61 0.29 25.72
N GLY A 76 -14.78 0.96 26.53
CA GLY A 76 -15.24 1.76 27.67
C GLY A 76 -16.16 2.90 27.25
N GLN A 77 -15.79 3.63 26.18
CA GLN A 77 -16.62 4.72 25.64
C GLN A 77 -17.89 4.19 24.96
N VAL A 78 -17.77 3.16 24.12
CA VAL A 78 -18.92 2.61 23.38
C VAL A 78 -19.94 1.96 24.32
N LEU A 79 -19.49 1.28 25.37
CA LEU A 79 -20.37 0.65 26.35
C LEU A 79 -21.16 1.68 27.17
N SER A 80 -20.52 2.79 27.55
CA SER A 80 -21.16 3.91 28.27
C SER A 80 -22.20 4.63 27.41
N LEU A 81 -21.91 4.83 26.12
CA LEU A 81 -22.77 5.60 25.22
C LEU A 81 -23.91 4.80 24.60
N ALA A 82 -23.66 3.56 24.17
CA ALA A 82 -24.57 2.82 23.30
C ALA A 82 -25.27 1.64 24.01
N GLY A 83 -24.77 1.20 25.17
CA GLY A 83 -25.25 0.02 25.88
C GLY A 83 -24.64 -1.30 25.36
N PRO A 84 -24.75 -2.41 26.12
CA PRO A 84 -23.99 -3.64 25.86
C PRO A 84 -24.39 -4.36 24.56
N LEU A 85 -25.67 -4.32 24.19
CA LEU A 85 -26.17 -5.05 23.02
C LEU A 85 -25.75 -4.38 21.70
N SER A 86 -25.79 -3.05 21.63
CA SER A 86 -25.40 -2.30 20.43
C SER A 86 -23.89 -2.31 20.23
N ALA A 87 -23.11 -2.26 21.33
CA ALA A 87 -21.66 -2.41 21.30
C ALA A 87 -21.27 -3.76 20.66
N PHE A 88 -21.90 -4.86 21.08
CA PHE A 88 -21.63 -6.18 20.52
C PHE A 88 -21.93 -6.28 19.02
N ILE A 89 -23.08 -5.78 18.58
CA ILE A 89 -23.47 -5.79 17.17
C ILE A 89 -22.51 -4.94 16.33
N CYS A 90 -22.10 -3.76 16.82
CA CYS A 90 -21.16 -2.88 16.12
C CYS A 90 -19.79 -3.54 15.92
N TYR A 91 -19.25 -4.17 16.97
CA TYR A 91 -17.99 -4.92 16.88
C TYR A 91 -18.11 -6.13 15.95
N ALA A 92 -19.23 -6.87 15.97
CA ALA A 92 -19.45 -8.02 15.10
C ALA A 92 -19.53 -7.62 13.62
N VAL A 93 -20.27 -6.56 13.28
CA VAL A 93 -20.42 -6.07 11.91
C VAL A 93 -19.10 -5.51 11.38
N THR A 94 -18.40 -4.69 12.18
CA THR A 94 -17.11 -4.12 11.79
C THR A 94 -16.05 -5.20 11.63
N GLY A 95 -16.01 -6.17 12.56
CA GLY A 95 -15.11 -7.32 12.48
C GLY A 95 -15.38 -8.20 11.26
N PHE A 96 -16.65 -8.43 10.91
CA PHE A 96 -17.01 -9.17 9.71
C PHE A 96 -16.58 -8.44 8.43
N ASN A 97 -16.84 -7.13 8.33
CA ASN A 97 -16.39 -6.32 7.19
C ASN A 97 -14.87 -6.38 7.03
N LEU A 98 -14.13 -6.17 8.12
CA LEU A 98 -12.67 -6.19 8.10
C LEU A 98 -12.12 -7.59 7.78
N TYR A 99 -12.75 -8.65 8.27
CA TYR A 99 -12.40 -10.03 7.91
C TYR A 99 -12.52 -10.25 6.41
N CYS A 100 -13.63 -9.85 5.77
CA CYS A 100 -13.78 -9.97 4.33
C CYS A 100 -12.66 -9.23 3.57
N VAL A 101 -12.36 -7.98 3.96
CA VAL A 101 -11.31 -7.18 3.33
C VAL A 101 -9.93 -7.84 3.46
N ILE A 102 -9.58 -8.33 4.66
CA ILE A 102 -8.29 -8.97 4.91
C ILE A 102 -8.17 -10.29 4.15
N ASN A 103 -9.25 -11.07 4.00
CA ASN A 103 -9.21 -12.29 3.20
C ASN A 103 -8.97 -12.00 1.72
N CYS A 104 -9.69 -11.03 1.14
CA CYS A 104 -9.46 -10.62 -0.24
C CYS A 104 -8.02 -10.10 -0.44
N LEU A 105 -7.52 -9.29 0.51
CA LEU A 105 -6.15 -8.79 0.46
C LEU A 105 -5.12 -9.90 0.66
N GLY A 106 -5.43 -10.90 1.48
CA GLY A 106 -4.58 -12.07 1.74
C GLY A 106 -4.43 -12.94 0.49
N GLU A 107 -5.52 -13.17 -0.24
CA GLU A 107 -5.45 -13.84 -1.54
C GLU A 107 -4.58 -13.03 -2.51
N MET A 108 -4.82 -11.71 -2.65
CA MET A 108 -4.01 -10.84 -3.50
C MET A 108 -2.50 -10.87 -3.13
N ALA A 109 -2.18 -10.87 -1.84
CA ALA A 109 -0.80 -10.93 -1.35
C ALA A 109 -0.14 -12.30 -1.57
N ALA A 110 -0.91 -13.38 -1.63
CA ALA A 110 -0.40 -14.72 -1.96
C ALA A 110 -0.11 -14.88 -3.47
N TRP A 111 -0.90 -14.23 -4.33
CA TRP A 111 -0.72 -14.29 -5.79
C TRP A 111 0.47 -13.44 -6.29
N LEU A 112 0.71 -12.25 -5.72
CA LEU A 112 1.87 -11.42 -6.01
C LEU A 112 2.60 -11.04 -4.71
N PRO A 113 3.65 -11.79 -4.30
CA PRO A 113 4.46 -11.44 -3.13
C PRO A 113 5.42 -10.30 -3.48
N ILE A 114 4.89 -9.10 -3.69
CA ILE A 114 5.69 -7.89 -3.87
C ILE A 114 6.07 -7.37 -2.48
N PRO A 115 7.36 -7.13 -2.18
CA PRO A 115 7.74 -6.39 -0.98
C PRO A 115 7.21 -4.95 -1.11
N GLY A 116 6.05 -4.68 -0.50
CA GLY A 116 5.37 -3.40 -0.69
C GLY A 116 4.21 -3.15 0.28
N ALA A 117 3.93 -1.88 0.55
CA ALA A 117 2.78 -1.45 1.33
C ALA A 117 1.46 -1.69 0.58
N VAL A 118 0.37 -1.86 1.32
CA VAL A 118 -0.99 -2.12 0.80
C VAL A 118 -1.43 -1.21 -0.37
N PRO A 119 -1.06 0.10 -0.42
CA PRO A 119 -1.39 0.98 -1.57
C PRO A 119 -0.84 0.51 -2.92
N ILE A 120 0.24 -0.28 -2.94
CA ILE A 120 0.85 -0.80 -4.17
C ILE A 120 -0.06 -1.85 -4.82
N PHE A 121 -0.80 -2.63 -4.03
CA PHE A 121 -1.82 -3.53 -4.56
C PHE A 121 -2.96 -2.75 -5.22
N ALA A 122 -3.42 -1.65 -4.60
CA ALA A 122 -4.49 -0.83 -5.19
C ALA A 122 -4.05 -0.08 -6.47
N ALA A 123 -2.81 0.42 -6.51
CA ALA A 123 -2.23 1.04 -7.69
C ALA A 123 -2.15 0.08 -8.89
N ARG A 124 -1.98 -1.22 -8.62
CA ARG A 124 -1.81 -2.24 -9.64
C ARG A 124 -3.13 -2.87 -10.11
N PHE A 125 -4.11 -3.04 -9.22
CA PHE A 125 -5.35 -3.74 -9.52
C PHE A 125 -6.52 -2.82 -9.90
N VAL A 126 -6.51 -1.55 -9.52
CA VAL A 126 -7.63 -0.63 -9.79
C VAL A 126 -7.20 0.50 -10.72
N ASP A 127 -6.34 1.41 -10.25
CA ASP A 127 -5.81 2.52 -11.04
C ASP A 127 -4.63 3.20 -10.32
N PRO A 128 -3.60 3.69 -11.05
CA PRO A 128 -2.48 4.42 -10.46
C PRO A 128 -2.90 5.65 -9.63
N ALA A 129 -3.99 6.35 -10.00
CA ALA A 129 -4.48 7.51 -9.25
C ALA A 129 -5.07 7.11 -7.89
N LEU A 130 -5.78 5.97 -7.83
CA LEU A 130 -6.28 5.45 -6.55
C LEU A 130 -5.16 4.97 -5.64
N GLY A 131 -4.09 4.40 -6.22
CA GLY A 131 -2.86 4.09 -5.51
C GLY A 131 -2.25 5.33 -4.83
N PHE A 132 -2.20 6.45 -5.55
CA PHE A 132 -1.71 7.72 -5.02
C PHE A 132 -2.62 8.28 -3.90
N THR A 133 -3.95 8.29 -4.10
CA THR A 133 -4.91 8.73 -3.08
C THR A 133 -4.83 7.89 -1.82
N LEU A 134 -4.74 6.56 -1.95
CA LEU A 134 -4.58 5.67 -0.80
C LEU A 134 -3.24 5.90 -0.11
N GLY A 135 -2.16 6.13 -0.85
CA GLY A 135 -0.86 6.50 -0.28
C GLY A 135 -0.96 7.75 0.62
N TRP A 136 -1.67 8.78 0.16
CA TRP A 136 -1.91 9.99 0.94
C TRP A 136 -2.78 9.74 2.17
N ASN A 137 -3.82 8.91 2.06
CA ASN A 137 -4.65 8.50 3.19
C ASN A 137 -3.86 7.71 4.25
N TYR A 138 -2.98 6.81 3.82
CA TYR A 138 -2.08 6.07 4.72
C TYR A 138 -1.12 7.02 5.44
N TRP A 139 -0.57 8.02 4.74
CA TRP A 139 0.30 9.02 5.36
C TRP A 139 -0.43 9.82 6.45
N TYR A 140 -1.66 10.25 6.20
CA TYR A 140 -2.46 10.94 7.22
C TYR A 140 -2.75 10.08 8.44
N GLN A 141 -3.05 8.80 8.25
CA GLN A 141 -3.28 7.89 9.37
C GLN A 141 -2.08 7.86 10.33
N PHE A 142 -0.85 7.83 9.78
CA PHE A 142 0.37 7.89 10.59
C PHE A 142 0.62 9.27 11.20
N ALA A 143 0.35 10.36 10.46
CA ALA A 143 0.53 11.72 10.95
C ALA A 143 -0.44 12.06 12.11
N ILE A 144 -1.68 11.58 12.04
CA ILE A 144 -2.72 11.82 13.05
C ILE A 144 -2.56 10.87 14.25
N GLY A 145 -1.90 9.73 14.09
CA GLY A 145 -1.64 8.81 15.20
C GLY A 145 -0.84 9.45 16.35
N VAL A 146 0.20 10.23 16.03
CA VAL A 146 1.06 10.88 17.03
C VAL A 146 0.28 11.80 17.99
N PRO A 147 -0.54 12.77 17.55
CA PRO A 147 -1.31 13.60 18.47
C PRO A 147 -2.42 12.83 19.22
N ILE A 148 -2.93 11.73 18.65
CA ILE A 148 -3.90 10.87 19.35
C ILE A 148 -3.26 10.21 20.57
N GLU A 149 -2.06 9.65 20.43
CA GLU A 149 -1.34 9.02 21.57
C GLU A 149 -1.06 10.05 22.69
N VAL A 150 -0.74 11.30 22.32
CA VAL A 150 -0.59 12.40 23.29
C VAL A 150 -1.91 12.69 24.00
N THR A 151 -3.03 12.75 23.26
CA THR A 151 -4.35 13.00 23.83
C THR A 151 -4.77 11.89 24.79
N VAL A 152 -4.56 10.64 24.41
CA VAL A 152 -4.83 9.47 25.25
C VAL A 152 -3.97 9.51 26.53
N SER A 153 -2.70 9.86 26.41
CA SER A 153 -1.80 10.02 27.55
C SER A 153 -2.31 11.09 28.54
N VAL A 154 -2.80 12.22 28.04
CA VAL A 154 -3.41 13.27 28.88
C VAL A 154 -4.64 12.77 29.62
N VAL A 155 -5.53 12.03 28.96
CA VAL A 155 -6.74 11.44 29.56
C VAL A 155 -6.40 10.41 30.65
N ILE A 156 -5.40 9.57 30.41
CA ILE A 156 -4.94 8.57 31.40
C ILE A 156 -4.33 9.27 32.62
N LEU A 157 -3.59 10.36 32.43
CA LEU A 157 -2.99 11.12 33.54
C LEU A 157 -4.05 11.83 34.39
N ASP A 158 -5.13 12.31 33.78
CA ASP A 158 -6.27 12.91 34.50
C ASP A 158 -6.99 11.89 35.40
N TYR A 159 -6.89 10.60 35.07
CA TYR A 159 -7.54 9.52 35.83
C TYR A 159 -6.89 9.21 37.21
N TRP A 160 -5.62 9.57 37.46
CA TRP A 160 -4.86 9.14 38.66
C TRP A 160 -4.47 10.27 39.65
N ASP A 161 -5.15 11.42 39.64
CA ASP A 161 -5.00 12.54 40.60
C ASP A 161 -3.92 13.61 40.27
N HIS A 162 -4.24 14.87 40.55
CA HIS A 162 -3.63 16.12 40.05
C HIS A 162 -2.24 16.47 40.63
N ALA A 163 -1.57 15.54 41.33
CA ALA A 163 -0.37 15.84 42.10
C ALA A 163 0.89 16.10 41.24
N ILE A 164 0.87 15.73 39.96
CA ILE A 164 2.00 15.89 39.05
C ILE A 164 1.58 16.87 37.93
N PRO A 165 2.30 17.99 37.72
CA PRO A 165 1.94 18.93 36.66
C PRO A 165 2.01 18.21 35.31
N GLN A 166 0.87 18.10 34.61
CA GLN A 166 0.75 17.45 33.28
C GLN A 166 1.84 17.93 32.30
N ALA A 167 2.20 19.22 32.37
CA ALA A 167 3.28 19.80 31.56
C ALA A 167 4.64 19.10 31.76
N ALA A 168 4.99 18.66 32.97
CA ALA A 168 6.28 18.00 33.23
C ALA A 168 6.35 16.60 32.59
N LEU A 169 5.25 15.84 32.63
CA LEU A 169 5.18 14.51 32.02
C LEU A 169 5.17 14.58 30.48
N ILE A 170 4.43 15.53 29.91
CA ILE A 170 4.41 15.75 28.46
C ILE A 170 5.80 16.17 27.96
N THR A 171 6.51 17.04 28.69
CA THR A 171 7.86 17.47 28.33
C THR A 171 8.87 16.33 28.39
N ILE A 172 8.75 15.43 29.37
CA ILE A 172 9.60 14.23 29.49
C ILE A 172 9.35 13.24 28.34
N PHE A 173 8.08 12.95 28.01
CA PHE A 173 7.74 12.04 26.92
C PHE A 173 8.16 12.59 25.54
N LEU A 174 8.05 13.89 25.33
CA LEU A 174 8.38 14.56 24.07
C LEU A 174 9.88 14.80 23.88
N TRP A 175 10.66 14.88 24.98
CA TRP A 175 12.12 14.97 24.93
C TRP A 175 12.82 13.61 24.82
N SER A 176 12.14 12.52 25.19
CA SER A 176 12.69 11.15 25.18
C SER A 176 12.37 10.35 23.90
N SER A 177 11.47 10.82 23.03
CA SER A 177 11.25 10.27 21.67
C SER A 177 12.08 11.00 20.64
#